data_AF-A0A8R1XRK1-F1
#
_entry.id   AF-A0A8R1XRK1-F1
#
_cell.length_a   1.000
_cell.length_b   1.000
_cell.length_c   1.000
_cell.angle_alpha   90.00
_cell.angle_beta   90.00
_cell.angle_gamma   90.00
#
_symmetry.space_group_name_H-M   'P 1'
#
loop_
_entity.id
_entity.type
_entity.pdbx_description
1 polymer ?
#
loop_
_entity_poly.entity_id
_entity_poly.type
_entity_poly.pdbx_seq_one_letter_code
_entity_poly.pdbx_strand_id
1 'polypeptide(L)'
;MDYGYSIQIFPKWLESVIHKLSDVIFKYPGLVVTVLLTVCISYIIFKKIIDQQLYEYYKTILRYEATLQLLKDALEENYKDYHWNDPKFCKAYLELYAAYRELRMMAKRDYRGEVDPNDERWIRFDDIKTSKR
;
A
#
# COMPACT_ATOMS: atom_id res chain seq x y z
N MET A 1 0.51 -34.64 13.28
CA MET A 1 -0.33 -33.42 13.34
C MET A 1 -1.63 -33.77 12.65
N ASP A 2 -2.72 -33.81 13.43
CA ASP A 2 -4.04 -34.24 12.98
C ASP A 2 -4.66 -33.25 12.00
N TYR A 3 -4.68 -33.62 10.71
CA TYR A 3 -5.43 -32.93 9.66
C TYR A 3 -6.96 -33.15 9.76
N GLY A 4 -7.44 -33.79 10.83
CA GLY A 4 -8.85 -34.16 11.01
C GLY A 4 -9.79 -32.99 11.30
N TYR A 5 -9.28 -31.83 11.73
CA TYR A 5 -10.12 -30.71 12.13
C TYR A 5 -10.44 -29.69 11.02
N SER A 6 -9.78 -29.74 9.86
CA SER A 6 -9.95 -28.70 8.84
C SER A 6 -11.08 -28.95 7.83
N ILE A 7 -11.77 -30.09 7.85
CA ILE A 7 -12.79 -30.41 6.82
C ILE A 7 -14.24 -30.24 7.33
N GLN A 8 -14.49 -30.07 8.64
CA GLN A 8 -15.86 -29.90 9.16
C GLN A 8 -16.42 -28.46 9.08
N ILE A 9 -15.72 -27.52 8.44
CA ILE A 9 -16.22 -26.13 8.23
C ILE A 9 -16.93 -26.00 6.86
N PHE A 10 -17.54 -27.08 6.36
CA PHE A 10 -18.51 -26.96 5.27
C PHE A 10 -19.93 -27.03 5.87
N PRO A 11 -20.51 -25.88 6.23
CA PRO A 11 -21.85 -25.85 6.80
C PRO A 11 -22.86 -26.45 5.82
N LYS A 12 -23.78 -27.29 6.31
CA LYS A 12 -24.78 -28.02 5.50
C LYS A 12 -25.64 -27.14 4.58
N TRP A 13 -25.80 -25.85 4.92
CA TRP A 13 -26.48 -24.88 4.03
C TRP A 13 -25.76 -24.73 2.69
N LEU A 14 -24.44 -24.95 2.64
CA LEU A 14 -23.59 -24.76 1.47
C LEU A 14 -23.80 -25.89 0.48
N GLU A 15 -23.97 -27.13 0.94
CA GLU A 15 -24.40 -28.26 0.09
C GLU A 15 -25.75 -27.96 -0.57
N SER A 16 -26.72 -27.44 0.18
CA SER A 16 -28.03 -27.08 -0.36
C SER A 16 -27.95 -25.94 -1.40
N VAL A 17 -27.07 -24.96 -1.16
CA VAL A 17 -26.81 -23.87 -2.12
C VAL A 17 -26.12 -24.42 -3.38
N ILE A 18 -25.11 -25.28 -3.26
CA ILE A 18 -24.44 -25.92 -4.39
C ILE A 18 -25.45 -26.71 -5.24
N HIS A 19 -26.31 -27.51 -4.61
CA HIS A 19 -27.27 -28.34 -5.34
C HIS A 19 -28.31 -27.51 -6.09
N LYS A 20 -28.80 -26.41 -5.49
CA LYS A 20 -29.68 -25.46 -6.17
C LYS A 20 -28.96 -24.74 -7.31
N LEU A 21 -27.70 -24.37 -7.10
CA LEU A 21 -26.89 -23.75 -8.15
C LEU A 21 -26.65 -24.71 -9.31
N SER A 22 -26.35 -26.00 -9.06
CA SER A 22 -26.15 -26.98 -10.13
C SER A 22 -27.40 -27.18 -10.98
N ASP A 23 -28.58 -27.26 -10.35
CA ASP A 23 -29.84 -27.40 -11.08
C ASP A 23 -30.11 -26.18 -11.98
N VAL A 24 -29.82 -24.97 -11.50
CA VAL A 24 -29.95 -23.74 -12.28
C VAL A 24 -28.94 -23.71 -13.43
N ILE A 25 -27.69 -24.16 -13.20
CA ILE A 25 -26.64 -24.25 -14.22
C ILE A 25 -27.06 -25.15 -15.38
N PHE A 26 -27.61 -26.33 -15.08
CA PHE A 26 -28.07 -27.25 -16.13
C PHE A 26 -29.32 -26.75 -16.85
N LYS A 27 -30.23 -26.08 -16.14
CA LYS A 27 -31.51 -25.64 -16.70
C LYS A 27 -31.41 -24.38 -17.56
N TYR A 28 -30.49 -23.47 -17.22
CA TYR A 28 -30.34 -22.18 -17.91
C TYR A 28 -28.86 -21.82 -18.13
N PRO A 29 -28.13 -22.55 -18.99
CA PRO A 29 -26.70 -22.31 -19.20
C PRO A 29 -26.41 -20.88 -19.67
N GLY A 30 -27.27 -20.30 -20.51
CA GLY A 30 -27.13 -18.91 -20.96
C GLY A 30 -27.20 -17.89 -19.83
N LEU A 31 -28.09 -18.09 -18.84
CA LEU A 31 -28.22 -17.21 -17.68
C LEU A 31 -27.00 -17.33 -16.76
N VAL A 32 -26.43 -18.52 -16.62
CA VAL A 32 -25.21 -18.72 -15.83
C VAL A 32 -24.01 -18.01 -16.44
N VAL A 33 -23.85 -18.07 -17.76
CA VAL A 33 -22.76 -17.35 -18.44
C VAL A 33 -22.90 -15.85 -18.25
N THR A 34 -24.10 -15.27 -18.38
CA THR A 34 -24.29 -13.82 -18.18
C THR A 34 -24.04 -13.40 -16.73
N VAL A 35 -24.52 -14.17 -15.75
CA VAL A 35 -24.24 -13.92 -14.32
C VAL A 35 -22.74 -13.99 -14.04
N LEU A 36 -22.06 -15.02 -14.56
CA LEU A 36 -20.63 -15.20 -14.34
C LEU A 36 -19.81 -14.06 -14.95
N LEU A 37 -20.14 -13.63 -16.18
CA LEU A 37 -19.52 -12.45 -16.80
C LEU A 37 -19.75 -11.19 -15.97
N THR A 38 -20.97 -10.99 -15.47
CA THR A 38 -21.31 -9.82 -14.64
C THR A 38 -20.50 -9.82 -13.33
N VAL A 39 -20.33 -10.98 -12.71
CA VAL A 39 -19.50 -11.16 -11.50
C VAL A 39 -18.01 -10.94 -11.79
N CYS A 40 -17.50 -11.43 -12.92
CA CYS A 40 -16.12 -11.19 -13.31
C CYS A 40 -15.85 -9.69 -13.54
N ILE A 41 -16.74 -9.00 -14.26
CA ILE A 41 -16.63 -7.57 -14.51
C ILE A 41 -16.72 -6.79 -13.20
N SER A 42 -17.69 -7.10 -12.34
CA SER A 42 -17.85 -6.43 -11.05
C SER A 42 -16.64 -6.66 -10.15
N TYR A 43 -16.06 -7.86 -10.14
CA TYR A 43 -14.82 -8.17 -9.42
C TYR A 43 -13.63 -7.35 -9.93
N ILE A 44 -13.46 -7.23 -11.25
CA ILE A 44 -12.37 -6.43 -11.83
C ILE A 44 -12.50 -4.96 -11.45
N ILE A 45 -13.72 -4.42 -11.54
CA ILE A 45 -14.01 -3.02 -11.17
C ILE A 45 -13.76 -2.82 -9.67
N PHE A 46 -14.30 -3.72 -8.84
CA PHE A 46 -14.18 -3.66 -7.39
C PHE A 46 -12.72 -3.74 -6.96
N LYS A 47 -11.95 -4.68 -7.53
CA LYS A 47 -10.51 -4.79 -7.29
C LYS A 47 -9.78 -3.49 -7.64
N LYS A 48 -10.07 -2.91 -8.81
CA LYS A 48 -9.43 -1.65 -9.23
C LYS A 48 -9.75 -0.48 -8.30
N ILE A 49 -10.98 -0.40 -7.79
CA ILE A 49 -11.39 0.65 -6.84
C ILE A 49 -10.77 0.41 -5.46
N ILE A 50 -10.81 -0.83 -4.98
CA ILE A 50 -10.27 -1.22 -3.69
C ILE A 50 -8.76 -1.05 -3.62
N ASP A 51 -8.03 -1.49 -4.65
CA ASP A 51 -6.56 -1.41 -4.64
C ASP A 51 -6.09 0.04 -4.49
N GLN A 52 -6.74 0.99 -5.18
CA GLN A 52 -6.44 2.41 -5.06
C GLN A 52 -6.76 2.95 -3.64
N GLN A 53 -7.93 2.62 -3.10
CA GLN A 53 -8.34 3.11 -1.77
C GLN A 53 -7.51 2.49 -0.65
N LEU A 54 -7.24 1.19 -0.71
CA LEU A 54 -6.37 0.49 0.23
C LEU A 54 -4.98 1.12 0.24
N TYR A 55 -4.42 1.44 -0.93
CA TYR A 55 -3.08 2.00 -1.01
C TYR A 55 -2.96 3.35 -0.30
N GLU A 56 -3.89 4.28 -0.53
CA GLU A 56 -3.91 5.56 0.18
C GLU A 56 -4.21 5.40 1.68
N TYR A 57 -5.06 4.44 2.03
CA TYR A 57 -5.32 4.09 3.43
C TYR A 57 -4.07 3.53 4.12
N TYR A 58 -3.29 2.67 3.45
CA TYR A 58 -2.02 2.15 3.94
C TYR A 58 -0.98 3.24 4.16
N LYS A 59 -0.85 4.20 3.22
CA LYS A 59 0.03 5.37 3.42
C LYS A 59 -0.32 6.15 4.68
N THR A 60 -1.63 6.32 4.92
CA THR A 60 -2.15 7.04 6.08
C THR A 60 -1.93 6.26 7.37
N ILE A 61 -2.19 4.95 7.40
CA ILE A 61 -1.95 4.08 8.56
C ILE A 61 -0.47 4.03 8.92
N LEU A 62 0.40 3.87 7.92
CA LEU A 62 1.84 3.81 8.12
C LEU A 62 2.44 5.18 8.48
N ARG A 63 1.61 6.23 8.52
CA ARG A 63 1.98 7.59 8.92
C ARG A 63 3.21 8.10 8.15
N TYR A 64 3.25 7.84 6.84
CA TYR A 64 4.36 8.28 5.97
C TYR A 64 4.68 9.76 6.16
N GLU A 65 3.65 10.58 6.28
CA GLU A 65 3.75 12.02 6.50
C GLU A 65 4.46 12.38 7.81
N ALA A 66 4.14 11.69 8.90
CA ALA A 66 4.78 11.93 10.20
C ALA A 66 6.23 11.44 10.20
N THR A 67 6.50 10.26 9.64
CA THR A 67 7.86 9.73 9.54
C THR A 67 8.74 10.58 8.64
N LEU A 68 8.23 11.05 7.50
CA LEU A 68 8.95 11.99 6.63
C LEU A 68 9.23 13.32 7.32
N GLN A 69 8.28 13.83 8.11
CA GLN A 69 8.50 15.06 8.88
C GLN A 69 9.61 14.86 9.92
N LEU A 70 9.57 13.77 10.69
CA LEU A 70 10.62 13.47 11.67
C LEU A 70 12.01 13.33 11.04
N LEU A 71 12.10 12.64 9.89
CA LEU A 71 13.35 12.51 9.14
C LEU A 71 13.83 13.86 8.60
N LYS A 72 12.91 14.69 8.10
CA LYS A 72 13.22 16.04 7.61
C LYS A 72 13.73 16.91 8.75
N ASP A 73 13.05 16.92 9.89
CA ASP A 73 13.42 17.71 11.07
C ASP A 73 14.81 17.29 11.59
N ALA A 74 15.10 15.99 11.61
CA ALA A 74 16.44 15.48 11.94
C ALA A 74 17.49 15.93 10.91
N LEU A 75 17.20 15.87 9.60
CA LEU A 75 18.15 16.31 8.57
C LEU A 75 18.39 17.83 8.55
N GLU A 76 17.39 18.62 8.94
CA GLU A 76 17.43 20.09 9.05
C GLU A 76 17.97 20.57 10.41
N GLU A 77 18.26 19.67 11.34
CA GLU A 77 18.85 20.00 12.63
C GLU A 77 20.19 20.73 12.44
N ASN A 78 20.48 21.67 13.35
CA ASN A 78 21.66 22.50 13.22
C ASN A 78 22.92 21.75 13.65
N TYR A 79 23.56 21.09 12.69
CA TYR A 79 24.81 20.37 12.88
C TYR A 79 26.07 21.25 12.74
N LYS A 80 25.98 22.58 12.93
CA LYS A 80 27.15 23.49 12.80
C LYS A 80 28.30 23.11 13.74
N ASP A 81 27.98 22.68 14.97
CA ASP A 81 28.97 22.32 15.98
C ASP A 81 29.33 20.82 15.98
N TYR A 82 28.76 20.04 15.05
CA TYR A 82 29.02 18.61 14.98
C TYR A 82 30.30 18.30 14.21
N HIS A 83 30.90 17.16 14.56
CA HIS A 83 32.11 16.66 13.94
C HIS A 83 31.80 16.12 12.53
N TRP A 84 31.62 17.00 11.55
CA TRP A 84 31.66 16.62 10.12
C TRP A 84 32.98 15.95 9.71
N ASN A 85 33.99 16.04 10.58
CA ASN A 85 35.26 15.33 10.43
C ASN A 85 35.21 13.89 10.98
N ASP A 86 34.17 13.51 11.73
CA ASP A 86 33.96 12.14 12.18
C ASP A 86 33.28 11.32 11.06
N PRO A 87 33.97 10.34 10.45
CA PRO A 87 33.41 9.51 9.40
C PRO A 87 32.14 8.76 9.83
N LYS A 88 32.00 8.43 11.12
CA LYS A 88 30.82 7.71 11.63
C LYS A 88 29.58 8.58 11.56
N PHE A 89 29.70 9.85 11.97
CA PHE A 89 28.61 10.81 11.90
C PHE A 89 28.19 11.05 10.45
N CYS A 90 29.15 11.31 9.56
CA CYS A 90 28.86 11.51 8.14
C CYS A 90 28.16 10.30 7.51
N LYS A 91 28.59 9.09 7.85
CA LYS A 91 27.94 7.86 7.38
C LYS A 91 26.49 7.77 7.86
N ALA A 92 26.25 8.00 9.15
CA ALA A 92 24.91 7.99 9.72
C ALA A 92 23.99 9.05 9.10
N TYR A 93 24.49 10.27 8.87
CA TYR A 93 23.75 11.33 8.19
C TYR A 93 23.38 10.95 6.75
N LEU A 94 24.31 10.35 6.01
CA LEU A 94 24.05 9.87 4.65
C LEU A 94 23.05 8.72 4.62
N GLU A 95 23.09 7.82 5.60
CA GLU A 95 22.09 6.75 5.75
C GLU A 95 20.70 7.32 6.07
N LEU A 96 20.62 8.31 6.95
CA LEU A 96 19.37 9.03 7.25
C LEU A 96 18.81 9.73 6.00
N TYR A 97 19.67 10.39 5.24
CA TYR A 97 19.31 11.04 3.99
C TYR A 97 18.87 10.03 2.91
N ALA A 98 19.52 8.86 2.85
CA ALA A 98 19.11 7.78 1.96
C ALA A 98 17.71 7.27 2.32
N ALA A 99 17.46 6.98 3.61
CA ALA A 99 16.15 6.55 4.10
C ALA A 99 15.06 7.60 3.83
N TYR A 100 15.37 8.89 4.03
CA TYR A 100 14.46 9.99 3.70
C TYR A 100 14.08 10.00 2.22
N ARG A 101 15.07 9.90 1.32
CA ARG A 101 14.82 9.87 -0.12
C ARG A 101 13.99 8.66 -0.54
N GLU A 102 14.30 7.48 -0.01
CA GLU A 102 13.55 6.27 -0.30
C GLU A 102 12.10 6.39 0.16
N LEU A 103 11.87 6.83 1.40
CA LEU A 103 10.53 7.02 1.92
C LEU A 103 9.75 8.07 1.13
N ARG A 104 10.41 9.16 0.70
CA ARG A 104 9.80 10.20 -0.15
C ARG A 104 9.39 9.64 -1.51
N MET A 105 10.26 8.85 -2.14
CA MET A 105 9.95 8.20 -3.41
C MET A 105 8.79 7.21 -3.26
N MET A 106 8.74 6.45 -2.16
CA MET A 106 7.61 5.55 -1.87
C MET A 106 6.32 6.31 -1.60
N ALA A 107 6.37 7.46 -0.92
CA ALA A 107 5.21 8.29 -0.63
C ALA A 107 4.56 8.85 -1.90
N LYS A 108 5.38 9.29 -2.85
CA LYS A 108 4.96 9.83 -4.16
C LYS A 108 4.49 8.77 -5.17
N ARG A 109 4.74 7.48 -4.91
CA ARG A 109 4.23 6.42 -5.78
C ARG A 109 2.72 6.29 -5.65
N ASP A 110 2.04 5.95 -6.72
CA ASP A 110 0.64 5.55 -6.74
C ASP A 110 0.48 4.01 -6.60
N TYR A 111 -0.76 3.52 -6.62
CA TYR A 111 -1.05 2.08 -6.56
C TYR A 111 -0.51 1.28 -7.77
N ARG A 112 -0.14 1.96 -8.86
CA ARG A 112 0.46 1.38 -10.06
C ARG A 112 1.98 1.34 -9.97
N GLY A 113 2.57 2.03 -8.99
CA GLY A 113 4.01 2.18 -8.82
C GLY A 113 4.60 3.37 -9.58
N GLU A 114 3.76 4.19 -10.21
CA GLU A 114 4.17 5.41 -10.90
C GLU A 114 4.37 6.53 -9.89
N VAL A 115 5.44 7.30 -10.04
CA VAL A 115 5.75 8.42 -9.14
C VAL A 115 5.06 9.66 -9.68
N ASP A 116 4.17 10.28 -8.90
CA ASP A 116 3.63 11.59 -9.22
C ASP A 116 4.56 12.68 -8.66
N PRO A 117 5.33 13.40 -9.50
CA PRO A 117 6.20 14.47 -9.03
C PRO A 117 5.41 15.69 -8.53
N ASN A 118 4.15 15.85 -8.96
CA ASN A 118 3.34 17.03 -8.73
C ASN A 118 2.34 16.86 -7.57
N ASP A 119 2.42 15.78 -6.80
CA ASP A 119 1.57 15.57 -5.64
C ASP A 119 1.88 16.63 -4.57
N GLU A 120 0.99 17.63 -4.45
CA GLU A 120 1.09 18.76 -3.51
C GLU A 120 1.32 18.30 -2.06
N ARG A 121 0.80 17.13 -1.68
CA ARG A 121 0.96 16.57 -0.33
C ARG A 121 2.44 16.28 -0.03
N TRP A 122 3.19 15.84 -1.04
CA TRP A 122 4.58 15.42 -0.90
C TRP A 122 5.59 16.44 -1.40
N ILE A 123 5.20 17.40 -2.24
CA ILE A 123 6.08 18.47 -2.75
C ILE A 123 6.79 19.22 -1.62
N ARG A 124 6.14 19.44 -0.47
CA ARG A 124 6.76 20.12 0.68
C ARG A 124 7.97 19.39 1.27
N PHE A 125 8.18 18.13 0.93
CA PHE A 125 9.33 17.30 1.31
C PHE A 125 10.38 17.24 0.18
N ASP A 126 10.23 17.98 -0.91
CA ASP A 126 11.27 18.08 -1.93
C ASP A 126 12.40 19.00 -1.47
N ASP A 127 12.05 20.08 -0.76
CA ASP A 127 12.99 21.05 -0.23
C ASP A 127 13.41 20.70 1.20
N ILE A 128 14.70 20.37 1.37
CA ILE A 128 15.37 20.37 2.67
C ILE A 128 16.05 21.73 2.81
N LYS A 129 15.66 22.48 3.83
CA LYS A 129 16.33 23.72 4.23
C LYS A 129 17.62 23.34 4.95
N THR A 130 18.68 23.05 4.20
CA THR A 130 20.01 23.08 4.79
C THR A 130 20.24 24.49 5.31
N SER A 131 20.36 24.64 6.63
CA SER A 131 20.56 25.92 7.33
C SER A 131 21.34 26.89 6.46
N LYS A 132 20.69 27.99 6.04
CA LYS A 132 21.36 29.07 5.29
C LYS A 132 22.62 29.42 6.08
N ARG A 133 23.75 29.18 5.44
CA ARG A 133 25.06 29.65 5.89
C ARG A 133 25.01 31.14 6.16
#